data_AF-A0A976NYH4-F1
#
_entry.id   AF-A0A976NYH4-F1
#
_cell.length_a   1.000
_cell.length_b   1.000
_cell.length_c   1.000
_cell.angle_alpha   90.00
_cell.angle_beta   90.00
_cell.angle_gamma   90.00
#
_symmetry.space_group_name_H-M   'P 1'
#
loop_
_entity.id
_entity.type
_entity.pdbx_description
1 polymer ?
#
loop_
_entity_poly.entity_id
_entity_poly.type
_entity_poly.pdbx_seq_one_letter_code
_entity_poly.pdbx_strand_id
1 'polypeptide(L)'
;MALSYGRQSTLAFGGRLIQRQLPEFTKKRQTRSFFTVFEKYLEAKKRYGWKGTLWKLYNPGDVKFGRLVGKDENGYKYYEDPTEVYGQHRWTEFNVDSWDEVEGTLIPPPWHLWMHHVTDSVPGEGRQLPENWEKHETVDHTDTPYANHLGPNVPYYPNKTLYRSRGYNVGSLALQPDEPDQYYLQPGHLRRSRQRKAHFFADVDYNNPENSDESRQVTLRPADIN
;
A
#
# COMPACT_ATOMS: atom_id res chain seq x y z
N MET A 1 -7.33 35.98 22.36
CA MET A 1 -6.46 35.01 23.04
C MET A 1 -6.01 34.00 21.99
N ALA A 2 -4.83 34.19 21.40
CA ALA A 2 -4.25 33.27 20.42
C ALA A 2 -2.79 33.05 20.84
N LEU A 3 -2.49 31.83 21.31
CA LEU A 3 -1.16 31.42 21.73
C LEU A 3 -0.38 30.97 20.48
N SER A 4 0.57 31.80 20.03
CA SER A 4 1.56 31.37 19.02
C SER A 4 2.80 30.81 19.72
N TYR A 5 2.96 29.50 19.70
CA TYR A 5 4.22 28.86 20.06
C TYR A 5 5.19 28.96 18.88
N GLY A 6 6.14 29.89 18.97
CA GLY A 6 7.32 29.93 18.11
C GLY A 6 8.57 29.70 18.95
N ARG A 7 9.19 28.52 18.84
CA ARG A 7 10.51 28.25 19.41
C ARG A 7 11.55 29.13 18.70
N GLN A 8 12.03 30.17 19.37
CA GLN A 8 13.20 30.94 18.95
C GLN A 8 14.44 30.26 19.55
N SER A 9 15.22 29.55 18.74
CA SER A 9 16.57 29.11 19.11
C SER A 9 17.51 30.32 19.04
N THR A 10 17.88 30.86 20.18
CA THR A 10 18.85 31.95 20.31
C THR A 10 20.24 31.34 20.52
N LEU A 11 21.01 31.20 19.44
CA LEU A 11 22.47 31.06 19.53
C LEU A 11 23.07 32.47 19.48
N ALA A 12 23.49 32.98 20.64
CA ALA A 12 24.20 34.23 20.76
C ALA A 12 25.68 34.01 20.42
N PHE A 13 26.10 34.48 19.24
CA PHE A 13 27.50 34.81 18.96
C PHE A 13 27.57 36.15 18.25
N GLY A 14 28.43 37.04 18.74
CA GLY A 14 28.54 38.43 18.32
C GLY A 14 28.70 38.60 16.81
N GLY A 15 27.80 39.38 16.24
CA GLY A 15 27.82 39.80 14.84
C GLY A 15 26.53 40.56 14.56
N ARG A 16 26.65 41.78 14.02
CA ARG A 16 25.54 42.67 13.62
C ARG A 16 24.28 41.90 13.24
N LEU A 17 23.19 42.12 13.97
CA LEU A 17 21.83 41.69 13.59
C LEU A 17 21.47 42.34 12.26
N ILE A 18 21.79 41.67 11.16
CA ILE A 18 21.20 41.97 9.86
C ILE A 18 19.78 41.41 9.96
N GLN A 19 18.83 42.27 10.32
CA GLN A 19 17.42 42.00 10.20
C GLN A 19 17.14 41.78 8.70
N ARG A 20 17.17 40.51 8.26
CA ARG A 20 16.71 40.14 6.92
C ARG A 20 15.25 40.57 6.83
N GLN A 21 15.00 41.70 6.18
CA GLN A 21 13.65 42.05 5.77
C GLN A 21 13.24 40.99 4.73
N LEU A 22 12.30 40.13 5.11
CA LEU A 22 11.63 39.27 4.14
C LEU A 22 10.97 40.20 3.12
N PRO A 23 11.19 40.03 1.81
CA PRO A 23 10.47 40.82 0.84
C PRO A 23 8.97 40.53 1.01
N GLU A 24 8.20 41.56 1.38
CA GLU A 24 6.75 41.49 1.35
C GLU A 24 6.30 41.40 -0.11
N PHE A 25 6.29 40.17 -0.64
CA PHE A 25 5.59 39.89 -1.88
C PHE A 25 4.10 39.98 -1.60
N THR A 26 3.55 41.19 -1.67
CA THR A 26 2.10 41.37 -1.79
C THR A 26 1.67 40.83 -3.16
N LYS A 27 1.49 39.51 -3.26
CA LYS A 27 0.76 38.91 -4.38
C LYS A 27 -0.64 39.52 -4.35
N LYS A 28 -0.92 40.45 -5.26
CA LYS A 28 -2.31 40.86 -5.55
C LYS A 28 -3.09 39.57 -5.80
N ARG A 29 -3.95 39.18 -4.86
CA ARG A 29 -4.89 38.07 -5.05
C ARG A 29 -5.76 38.47 -6.24
N GLN A 30 -5.65 37.74 -7.36
CA GLN A 30 -6.57 37.95 -8.46
C GLN A 30 -7.93 37.38 -8.04
N THR A 31 -8.79 38.20 -7.47
CA THR A 31 -10.17 37.82 -7.18
C THR A 31 -10.93 37.86 -8.50
N ARG A 32 -11.34 36.69 -9.01
CA ARG A 32 -12.21 36.60 -10.18
C ARG A 32 -13.60 36.21 -9.69
N SER A 33 -14.54 37.13 -9.80
CA SER A 33 -15.96 36.83 -9.62
C SER A 33 -16.61 36.87 -10.98
N PHE A 34 -17.01 35.71 -11.49
CA PHE A 34 -17.96 35.66 -12.59
C PHE A 34 -19.35 35.89 -12.01
N PHE A 35 -20.05 36.93 -12.48
CA PHE A 35 -21.41 37.20 -12.01
C PHE A 35 -22.41 36.28 -12.70
N THR A 36 -22.08 35.80 -13.91
CA THR A 36 -22.92 34.87 -14.68
C THR A 36 -22.13 33.76 -15.35
N VAL A 37 -22.81 32.64 -15.64
CA VAL A 37 -22.27 31.51 -16.40
C VAL A 37 -21.85 31.96 -17.81
N PHE A 38 -22.60 32.87 -18.42
CA PHE A 38 -22.28 33.38 -19.76
C PHE A 38 -20.95 34.14 -19.81
N GLU A 39 -20.70 35.01 -18.82
CA GLU A 39 -19.41 35.72 -18.68
C GLU A 39 -18.24 34.75 -18.52
N LYS A 40 -18.43 33.67 -17.73
CA LYS A 40 -17.43 32.59 -17.56
C LYS A 40 -17.00 32.02 -18.92
N TYR A 41 -17.98 31.65 -19.76
CA TYR A 41 -17.69 31.06 -21.08
C TYR A 41 -17.16 32.08 -22.10
N LEU A 42 -17.61 33.34 -22.05
CA LEU A 42 -17.05 34.40 -22.90
C LEU A 42 -15.58 34.66 -22.57
N GLU A 43 -15.25 34.73 -21.27
CA GLU A 43 -13.87 34.89 -20.85
C GLU A 43 -13.01 33.67 -21.20
N ALA A 44 -13.56 32.46 -21.05
CA ALA A 44 -12.90 31.24 -21.49
C ALA A 44 -12.60 31.26 -22.99
N LYS A 45 -13.57 31.63 -23.83
CA LYS A 45 -13.38 31.78 -25.27
C LYS A 45 -12.30 32.81 -25.60
N LYS A 46 -12.25 33.92 -24.86
CA LYS A 46 -11.22 34.96 -25.03
C LYS A 46 -9.81 34.48 -24.66
N ARG A 47 -9.69 33.66 -23.61
CA ARG A 47 -8.38 33.19 -23.09
C ARG A 47 -7.85 31.95 -23.78
N TYR A 48 -8.71 30.97 -24.01
CA TYR A 48 -8.34 29.63 -24.49
C TYR A 48 -8.76 29.38 -25.95
N GLY A 49 -9.55 30.28 -26.54
CA GLY A 49 -10.18 30.05 -27.83
C GLY A 49 -11.34 29.05 -27.74
N TRP A 50 -12.07 28.87 -28.84
CA TRP A 50 -13.23 27.99 -28.87
C TRP A 50 -12.84 26.51 -28.69
N LYS A 51 -11.78 26.04 -29.37
CA LYS A 51 -11.27 24.67 -29.23
C LYS A 51 -10.79 24.40 -27.81
N GLY A 52 -10.00 25.31 -27.23
CA GLY A 52 -9.47 25.14 -25.88
C GLY A 52 -10.56 25.20 -24.80
N THR A 53 -11.60 26.02 -25.01
CA THR A 53 -12.75 26.06 -24.11
C THR A 53 -13.54 24.74 -24.16
N LEU A 54 -13.76 24.19 -25.36
CA LEU A 54 -14.44 22.91 -25.53
C LEU A 54 -13.63 21.76 -24.94
N TRP A 55 -12.31 21.79 -25.12
CA TRP A 55 -11.38 20.84 -24.51
C TRP A 55 -11.44 20.86 -22.98
N LYS A 56 -11.46 22.05 -22.38
CA LYS A 56 -11.62 22.23 -20.93
C LYS A 56 -13.00 21.88 -20.42
N LEU A 57 -14.01 21.88 -21.27
CA LEU A 57 -15.32 21.36 -20.90
C LEU A 57 -15.32 19.83 -20.94
N TYR A 58 -14.59 19.24 -21.88
CA TYR A 58 -14.48 17.79 -22.04
C TYR A 58 -13.59 17.15 -20.97
N ASN A 59 -12.37 17.63 -20.79
CA ASN A 59 -11.28 16.86 -20.16
C ASN A 59 -11.05 17.11 -18.64
N PRO A 60 -11.72 18.11 -18.03
CA PRO A 60 -12.02 18.09 -16.59
C PRO A 60 -13.52 18.22 -16.24
N GLY A 61 -14.42 18.29 -17.23
CA GLY A 61 -15.86 18.46 -17.01
C GLY A 61 -16.32 19.88 -16.63
N ASP A 62 -15.39 20.78 -16.30
CA ASP A 62 -15.67 22.19 -16.00
C ASP A 62 -14.57 23.14 -16.49
N VAL A 63 -14.98 24.30 -17.00
CA VAL A 63 -14.05 25.31 -17.49
C VAL A 63 -13.49 26.13 -16.32
N LYS A 64 -12.38 25.67 -15.77
CA LYS A 64 -11.68 26.35 -14.67
C LYS A 64 -10.53 27.22 -15.14
N PHE A 65 -10.24 28.25 -14.35
CA PHE A 65 -9.14 29.18 -14.58
C PHE A 65 -8.14 29.07 -13.44
N GLY A 66 -6.92 28.62 -13.71
CA GLY A 66 -5.90 28.46 -12.67
C GLY A 66 -4.51 28.82 -13.17
N ARG A 67 -3.59 28.98 -12.22
CA ARG A 67 -2.16 29.06 -12.51
C ARG A 67 -1.65 27.67 -12.82
N LEU A 68 -0.92 27.50 -13.92
CA LEU A 68 -0.19 26.27 -14.20
C LEU A 68 0.94 26.11 -13.18
N VAL A 69 0.89 25.05 -12.39
CA VAL A 69 1.89 24.74 -11.36
C VAL A 69 3.04 23.95 -11.97
N GLY A 70 2.72 22.94 -12.78
CA GLY A 70 3.71 22.13 -13.46
C GLY A 70 3.10 21.15 -14.44
N LYS A 71 3.99 20.40 -15.09
CA LYS A 71 3.67 19.33 -16.02
C LYS A 71 4.46 18.10 -15.61
N ASP A 72 3.82 16.96 -15.73
CA ASP A 72 4.40 15.66 -15.40
C ASP A 72 5.00 14.95 -16.62
N GLU A 73 5.69 13.82 -16.39
CA GLU A 73 6.33 12.99 -17.41
C GLU A 73 5.32 12.47 -18.45
N ASN A 74 4.13 12.05 -18.01
CA ASN A 74 3.01 11.64 -18.87
C ASN A 74 2.37 12.82 -19.63
N GLY A 75 2.78 14.03 -19.30
CA GLY A 75 2.35 15.26 -19.93
C GLY A 75 1.07 15.87 -19.37
N TYR A 76 0.58 15.35 -18.24
CA TYR A 76 -0.53 15.93 -17.49
C TYR A 76 -0.15 17.28 -16.93
N LYS A 77 -1.10 18.22 -16.95
CA LYS A 77 -0.90 19.60 -16.50
C LYS A 77 -1.65 19.83 -15.20
N TYR A 78 -0.97 20.39 -14.21
CA TYR A 78 -1.51 20.61 -12.88
C TYR A 78 -1.74 22.10 -12.66
N TYR A 79 -2.93 22.45 -12.16
CA TYR A 79 -3.34 23.84 -11.96
C TYR A 79 -3.80 24.10 -10.54
N GLU A 80 -3.61 25.35 -10.11
CA GLU A 80 -4.03 25.82 -8.79
C GLU A 80 -4.71 27.19 -8.89
N ASP A 81 -5.84 27.35 -8.20
CA ASP A 81 -6.48 28.63 -7.93
C ASP A 81 -6.99 28.72 -6.48
N PRO A 82 -6.28 29.43 -5.58
CA PRO A 82 -6.68 29.60 -4.17
C PRO A 82 -7.99 30.38 -3.96
N THR A 83 -8.59 30.95 -5.02
CA THR A 83 -9.87 31.65 -4.93
C THR A 83 -11.08 30.71 -5.02
N GLU A 84 -10.87 29.50 -5.53
CA GLU A 84 -11.89 28.46 -5.60
C GLU A 84 -12.17 27.85 -4.21
N VAL A 85 -13.30 27.13 -4.12
CA VAL A 85 -13.69 26.43 -2.89
C VAL A 85 -12.63 25.39 -2.50
N TYR A 86 -12.45 25.18 -1.19
CA TYR A 86 -11.58 24.13 -0.68
C TYR A 86 -11.94 22.76 -1.29
N GLY A 87 -10.93 21.99 -1.69
CA GLY A 87 -11.09 20.74 -2.45
C GLY A 87 -11.22 20.92 -3.97
N GLN A 88 -11.60 22.09 -4.48
CA GLN A 88 -11.72 22.34 -5.93
C GLN A 88 -10.63 23.24 -6.52
N HIS A 89 -9.78 23.81 -5.66
CA HIS A 89 -8.71 24.74 -6.01
C HIS A 89 -7.50 24.08 -6.67
N ARG A 90 -7.36 22.75 -6.64
CA ARG A 90 -6.33 21.99 -7.38
C ARG A 90 -7.02 21.06 -8.37
N TRP A 91 -6.55 21.02 -9.61
CA TRP A 91 -7.07 20.10 -10.61
C TRP A 91 -6.01 19.75 -11.66
N THR A 92 -6.27 18.67 -12.39
CA THR A 92 -5.42 18.17 -13.47
C THR A 92 -6.13 18.28 -14.81
N GLU A 93 -5.34 18.48 -15.87
CA GLU A 93 -5.75 18.25 -17.24
C GLU A 93 -4.93 17.09 -17.79
N PHE A 94 -5.61 15.98 -18.10
CA PHE A 94 -4.99 14.80 -18.67
C PHE A 94 -4.59 15.06 -20.13
N ASN A 95 -3.55 14.38 -20.60
CA ASN A 95 -3.09 14.45 -21.98
C ASN A 95 -3.46 13.12 -22.64
N VAL A 96 -4.73 13.00 -23.00
CA VAL A 96 -5.35 11.79 -23.56
C VAL A 96 -6.10 12.14 -24.83
N ASP A 97 -6.34 11.17 -25.71
CA ASP A 97 -7.10 11.42 -26.95
C ASP A 97 -8.61 11.22 -26.74
N SER A 98 -8.98 10.32 -25.83
CA SER A 98 -10.37 9.97 -25.52
C SER A 98 -10.64 10.00 -24.01
N TRP A 99 -11.89 10.30 -23.61
CA TRP A 99 -12.30 10.32 -22.20
C TRP A 99 -12.20 8.96 -21.51
N ASP A 100 -12.29 7.86 -22.25
CA ASP A 100 -12.18 6.50 -21.71
C ASP A 100 -10.77 6.20 -21.17
N GLU A 101 -9.77 6.99 -21.55
CA GLU A 101 -8.38 6.89 -21.07
C GLU A 101 -8.13 7.72 -19.80
N VAL A 102 -9.11 8.54 -19.38
CA VAL A 102 -8.99 9.36 -18.18
C VAL A 102 -9.18 8.49 -16.95
N GLU A 103 -8.07 8.22 -16.24
CA GLU A 103 -8.10 7.46 -15.00
C GLU A 103 -7.29 8.18 -13.91
N GLY A 104 -7.87 8.28 -12.70
CA GLY A 104 -7.23 8.97 -11.57
C GLY A 104 -5.96 8.28 -11.06
N THR A 105 -5.80 6.97 -11.31
CA THR A 105 -4.63 6.17 -10.94
C THR A 105 -3.39 6.49 -11.77
N LEU A 106 -3.56 7.19 -12.90
CA LEU A 106 -2.45 7.57 -13.78
C LEU A 106 -1.62 8.73 -13.23
N ILE A 107 -2.11 9.43 -12.21
CA ILE A 107 -1.37 10.52 -11.54
C ILE A 107 -0.20 9.89 -10.76
N PRO A 108 1.06 10.31 -11.00
CA PRO A 108 2.19 9.70 -10.32
C PRO A 108 2.22 10.10 -8.83
N PRO A 109 2.94 9.34 -7.99
CA PRO A 109 2.95 9.54 -6.55
C PRO A 109 3.29 10.97 -6.08
N PRO A 110 4.30 11.67 -6.64
CA PRO A 110 4.65 13.03 -6.20
C PRO A 110 3.52 14.04 -6.43
N TRP A 111 2.87 13.96 -7.60
CA TRP A 111 1.74 14.81 -7.95
C TRP A 111 0.46 14.41 -7.21
N HIS A 112 0.28 13.12 -6.91
CA HIS A 112 -0.84 12.63 -6.11
C HIS A 112 -0.82 13.23 -4.70
N LEU A 113 0.34 13.28 -4.02
CA LEU A 113 0.48 13.91 -2.70
C LEU A 113 0.03 15.38 -2.70
N TRP A 114 0.43 16.12 -3.74
CA TRP A 114 0.05 17.52 -3.90
C TRP A 114 -1.45 17.68 -4.25
N MET A 115 -1.96 16.85 -5.16
CA MET A 115 -3.35 16.89 -5.62
C MET A 115 -4.34 16.60 -4.50
N HIS A 116 -4.00 15.67 -3.60
CA HIS A 116 -4.83 15.25 -2.45
C HIS A 116 -4.58 16.06 -1.17
N HIS A 117 -3.93 17.23 -1.26
CA HIS A 117 -3.68 18.13 -0.12
C HIS A 117 -2.89 17.48 1.03
N VAL A 118 -2.14 16.41 0.75
CA VAL A 118 -1.25 15.78 1.74
C VAL A 118 -0.06 16.70 2.01
N THR A 119 0.42 17.37 0.97
CA THR A 119 1.49 18.37 1.06
C THR A 119 1.21 19.58 0.18
N ASP A 120 1.72 20.74 0.59
CA ASP A 120 1.71 21.96 -0.22
C ASP A 120 2.90 22.06 -1.18
N SER A 121 3.93 21.25 -0.95
CA SER A 121 5.12 21.26 -1.80
C SER A 121 4.84 20.61 -3.15
N VAL A 122 5.38 21.20 -4.22
CA VAL A 122 5.28 20.66 -5.58
C VAL A 122 6.35 19.57 -5.79
N PRO A 123 6.19 18.62 -6.74
CA PRO A 123 7.24 17.67 -7.07
C PRO A 123 8.58 18.33 -7.37
N GLY A 124 9.64 17.80 -6.77
CA GLY A 124 11.00 18.36 -6.83
C GLY A 124 11.33 19.38 -5.74
N GLU A 125 10.35 19.83 -4.95
CA GLU A 125 10.64 20.59 -3.73
C GLU A 125 11.06 19.67 -2.60
N GLY A 126 12.01 20.14 -1.76
CA GLY A 126 12.66 19.32 -0.75
C GLY A 126 11.71 18.61 0.24
N ARG A 127 10.52 19.14 0.51
CA ARG A 127 9.56 18.49 1.42
C ARG A 127 9.00 17.17 0.89
N GLN A 128 9.01 16.95 -0.43
CA GLN A 128 8.56 15.68 -1.02
C GLN A 128 9.68 14.63 -1.10
N LEU A 129 10.94 15.02 -0.92
CA LEU A 129 12.08 14.12 -1.04
C LEU A 129 12.10 13.15 0.16
N PRO A 130 12.03 11.82 -0.06
CA PRO A 130 12.03 10.83 1.02
C PRO A 130 13.28 10.93 1.91
N GLU A 131 14.39 11.42 1.38
CA GLU A 131 15.63 11.64 2.12
C GLU A 131 15.47 12.66 3.25
N ASN A 132 14.51 13.59 3.11
CA ASN A 132 14.22 14.62 4.09
C ASN A 132 13.15 14.20 5.12
N TRP A 133 12.57 13.00 4.98
CA TRP A 133 11.58 12.51 5.93
C TRP A 133 12.24 12.00 7.20
N GLU A 134 11.66 12.38 8.34
CA GLU A 134 12.10 11.88 9.64
C GLU A 134 11.76 10.39 9.74
N LYS A 135 12.77 9.56 9.97
CA LYS A 135 12.59 8.12 10.17
C LYS A 135 12.19 7.90 11.62
N HIS A 136 10.92 7.57 11.84
CA HIS A 136 10.42 7.13 13.13
C HIS A 136 10.48 5.61 13.22
N GLU A 137 11.09 5.10 14.29
CA GLU A 137 11.01 3.68 14.62
C GLU A 137 9.58 3.38 15.06
N THR A 138 8.91 2.42 14.37
CA THR A 138 7.51 2.07 14.66
C THR A 138 7.36 1.36 16.00
N VAL A 139 8.44 0.74 16.50
CA VAL A 139 8.46 -0.04 17.74
C VAL A 139 9.82 0.12 18.40
N ASP A 140 9.83 0.45 19.70
CA ASP A 140 11.06 0.58 20.50
C ASP A 140 11.78 -0.77 20.69
N HIS A 141 11.02 -1.88 20.73
CA HIS A 141 11.52 -3.23 20.94
C HIS A 141 10.61 -4.30 20.30
N THR A 142 11.18 -5.29 19.63
CA THR A 142 10.45 -6.45 19.10
C THR A 142 10.86 -7.72 19.85
N ASP A 143 9.90 -8.43 20.45
CA ASP A 143 10.11 -9.76 21.05
C ASP A 143 10.26 -10.87 19.99
N THR A 144 10.05 -10.55 18.71
CA THR A 144 10.22 -11.50 17.62
C THR A 144 11.70 -11.86 17.46
N PRO A 145 12.05 -13.15 17.26
CA PRO A 145 13.44 -13.59 17.11
C PRO A 145 14.08 -13.13 15.77
N TYR A 146 13.34 -12.39 14.95
CA TYR A 146 13.79 -11.91 13.66
C TYR A 146 14.13 -10.43 13.74
N ALA A 147 15.39 -10.09 13.42
CA ALA A 147 15.85 -8.70 13.38
C ALA A 147 15.26 -7.91 12.20
N ASN A 148 14.90 -8.59 11.12
CA ASN A 148 14.32 -8.01 9.91
C ASN A 148 13.12 -8.85 9.45
N HIS A 149 12.21 -8.23 8.68
CA HIS A 149 11.10 -8.89 7.98
C HIS A 149 11.57 -9.87 6.89
N LEU A 150 12.86 -9.90 6.60
CA LEU A 150 13.50 -10.86 5.70
C LEU A 150 13.84 -12.11 6.51
N GLY A 151 13.11 -13.19 6.26
CA GLY A 151 13.43 -14.51 6.81
C GLY A 151 14.78 -15.02 6.29
N PRO A 152 15.41 -15.98 7.01
CA PRO A 152 16.61 -16.63 6.51
C PRO A 152 16.35 -17.29 5.14
N ASN A 153 17.31 -17.22 4.23
CA ASN A 153 17.26 -17.94 2.95
C ASN A 153 17.50 -19.43 3.20
N VAL A 154 16.46 -20.12 3.65
CA VAL A 154 16.45 -21.58 3.87
C VAL A 154 15.97 -22.24 2.59
N PRO A 155 16.56 -23.39 2.18
CA PRO A 155 15.99 -24.19 1.09
C PRO A 155 14.49 -24.39 1.32
N TYR A 156 13.69 -24.17 0.28
CA TYR A 156 12.25 -24.34 0.38
C TYR A 156 11.94 -25.80 0.72
N TYR A 157 11.47 -26.02 1.94
CA TYR A 157 10.89 -27.29 2.36
C TYR A 157 9.36 -27.19 2.20
N PRO A 158 8.78 -27.83 1.18
CA PRO A 158 7.33 -27.83 1.01
C PRO A 158 6.66 -28.45 2.25
N ASN A 159 5.56 -27.83 2.67
CA ASN A 159 4.79 -28.33 3.79
C ASN A 159 4.29 -29.75 3.48
N LYS A 160 4.82 -30.75 4.21
CA LYS A 160 4.56 -32.17 3.93
C LYS A 160 3.10 -32.59 4.11
N THR A 161 2.30 -31.80 4.84
CA THR A 161 0.86 -32.02 4.94
C THR A 161 0.13 -31.85 3.61
N LEU A 162 0.71 -31.09 2.66
CA LEU A 162 0.18 -30.93 1.31
C LEU A 162 0.34 -32.18 0.44
N TYR A 163 1.24 -33.10 0.82
CA TYR A 163 1.46 -34.36 0.11
C TYR A 163 0.48 -35.46 0.51
N ARG A 164 -0.42 -35.19 1.45
CA ARG A 164 -1.48 -36.10 1.87
C ARG A 164 -2.24 -36.68 0.67
N SER A 165 -2.54 -37.97 0.77
CA SER A 165 -3.42 -38.67 -0.16
C SER A 165 -4.81 -38.04 -0.27
N ARG A 166 -5.34 -37.87 -1.48
CA ARG A 166 -6.61 -37.15 -1.71
C ARG A 166 -7.87 -38.01 -1.61
N GLY A 167 -7.75 -39.34 -1.55
CA GLY A 167 -8.90 -40.25 -1.43
C GLY A 167 -8.50 -41.67 -1.05
N TYR A 168 -9.47 -42.54 -0.75
CA TYR A 168 -9.23 -43.97 -0.45
C TYR A 168 -8.62 -44.67 -1.68
N ASN A 169 -7.48 -45.35 -1.52
CA ASN A 169 -6.68 -45.94 -2.61
C ASN A 169 -6.29 -44.96 -3.74
N VAL A 170 -6.40 -43.65 -3.49
CA VAL A 170 -5.95 -42.60 -4.40
C VAL A 170 -4.69 -42.00 -3.79
N GLY A 171 -3.57 -42.15 -4.50
CA GLY A 171 -2.29 -41.54 -4.14
C GLY A 171 -2.31 -40.01 -4.23
N SER A 172 -1.15 -39.42 -4.07
CA SER A 172 -0.89 -38.01 -4.40
C SER A 172 0.17 -37.95 -5.50
N LEU A 173 0.42 -36.76 -6.06
CA LEU A 173 1.52 -36.53 -7.00
C LEU A 173 2.89 -36.97 -6.43
N ALA A 174 3.02 -37.02 -5.10
CA ALA A 174 4.27 -37.33 -4.40
C ALA A 174 4.22 -38.59 -3.51
N LEU A 175 3.10 -39.33 -3.48
CA LEU A 175 2.90 -40.48 -2.59
C LEU A 175 2.06 -41.56 -3.29
N GLN A 176 2.52 -42.81 -3.24
CA GLN A 176 1.73 -43.94 -3.74
C GLN A 176 0.53 -44.25 -2.81
N PRO A 177 -0.51 -44.95 -3.30
CA PRO A 177 -1.68 -45.30 -2.48
C PRO A 177 -1.35 -46.02 -1.18
N ASP A 178 -0.33 -46.89 -1.20
CA ASP A 178 0.04 -47.79 -0.10
C ASP A 178 1.20 -47.28 0.77
N GLU A 179 1.75 -46.11 0.43
CA GLU A 179 2.89 -45.51 1.13
C GLU A 179 2.42 -44.68 2.34
N PRO A 180 3.07 -44.78 3.51
CA PRO A 180 2.68 -44.03 4.70
C PRO A 180 2.90 -42.51 4.55
N ASP A 181 2.06 -41.70 5.20
CA ASP A 181 2.16 -40.23 5.18
C ASP A 181 3.54 -39.75 5.68
N GLN A 182 4.17 -38.82 4.95
CA GLN A 182 5.54 -38.34 5.22
C GLN A 182 5.66 -37.34 6.39
N TYR A 183 4.59 -37.11 7.16
CA TYR A 183 4.53 -36.18 8.27
C TYR A 183 4.01 -36.87 9.54
N TYR A 184 4.35 -36.31 10.70
CA TYR A 184 3.93 -36.86 11.98
C TYR A 184 2.39 -36.87 12.11
N LEU A 185 1.84 -38.01 12.49
CA LEU A 185 0.44 -38.20 12.85
C LEU A 185 0.37 -38.79 14.25
N GLN A 186 -0.50 -38.23 15.08
CA GLN A 186 -0.74 -38.71 16.43
C GLN A 186 -1.09 -40.22 16.43
N PRO A 187 -0.63 -40.99 17.43
CA PRO A 187 -1.09 -42.37 17.65
C PRO A 187 -2.62 -42.45 17.68
N GLY A 188 -3.19 -43.45 17.02
CA GLY A 188 -4.66 -43.62 16.93
C GLY A 188 -5.38 -42.73 15.91
N HIS A 189 -4.71 -41.84 15.18
CA HIS A 189 -5.38 -41.04 14.14
C HIS A 189 -5.95 -41.97 13.04
N LEU A 190 -7.23 -41.82 12.70
CA LEU A 190 -7.95 -42.59 11.65
C LEU A 190 -7.24 -42.72 10.30
N ARG A 191 -6.31 -41.80 9.96
CA ARG A 191 -5.56 -41.79 8.70
C ARG A 191 -4.19 -42.47 8.79
N ARG A 192 -3.74 -42.81 10.01
CA ARG A 192 -2.49 -43.54 10.30
C ARG A 192 -2.57 -45.02 9.86
N SER A 193 -3.78 -45.55 9.69
CA SER A 193 -4.05 -46.95 9.37
C SER A 193 -4.57 -47.13 7.95
N ARG A 194 -3.67 -47.12 6.96
CA ARG A 194 -4.02 -47.52 5.57
C ARG A 194 -3.80 -49.00 5.27
N GLN A 195 -2.97 -49.71 6.05
CA GLN A 195 -2.72 -51.15 5.87
C GLN A 195 -3.47 -52.05 6.87
N ARG A 196 -4.49 -51.53 7.57
CA ARG A 196 -5.18 -52.28 8.63
C ARG A 196 -6.56 -52.73 8.19
N LYS A 197 -6.97 -53.92 8.63
CA LYS A 197 -8.37 -54.35 8.53
C LYS A 197 -9.22 -53.38 9.35
N ALA A 198 -10.33 -52.91 8.80
CA ALA A 198 -11.25 -52.06 9.54
C ALA A 198 -11.90 -52.90 10.65
N HIS A 199 -11.58 -52.60 11.90
CA HIS A 199 -12.25 -53.16 13.07
C HIS A 199 -13.13 -52.06 13.67
N PHE A 200 -14.43 -52.33 13.83
CA PHE A 200 -15.41 -51.35 14.33
C PHE A 200 -15.28 -51.11 15.83
N PHE A 201 -14.65 -52.04 16.56
CA PHE A 201 -14.39 -51.96 17.99
C PHE A 201 -12.93 -52.33 18.24
N ALA A 202 -12.24 -51.55 19.07
CA ALA A 202 -10.90 -51.89 19.53
C ALA A 202 -11.02 -52.95 20.63
N ASP A 203 -10.40 -54.11 20.45
CA ASP A 203 -10.36 -55.16 21.47
C ASP A 203 -9.40 -54.73 22.58
N VAL A 204 -9.94 -54.25 23.69
CA VAL A 204 -9.16 -53.84 24.86
C VAL A 204 -8.93 -55.07 25.75
N ASP A 205 -7.73 -55.65 25.69
CA ASP A 205 -7.27 -56.60 26.71
C ASP A 205 -7.00 -55.87 28.04
N TYR A 206 -7.95 -55.96 28.96
CA TYR A 206 -7.86 -55.35 30.30
C TYR A 206 -6.75 -55.95 31.17
N ASN A 207 -6.29 -57.17 30.87
CA ASN A 207 -5.24 -57.84 31.63
C ASN A 207 -3.83 -57.44 31.15
N ASN A 208 -3.71 -56.91 29.92
CA ASN A 208 -2.44 -56.41 29.38
C ASN A 208 -2.65 -55.13 28.54
N PRO A 209 -2.80 -53.96 29.20
CA PRO A 209 -3.16 -52.70 28.54
C PRO A 209 -2.09 -52.15 27.59
N GLU A 210 -0.85 -52.63 27.68
CA GLU A 210 0.23 -52.24 26.76
C GLU A 210 0.18 -53.02 25.44
N ASN A 211 -0.37 -54.24 25.46
CA ASN A 211 -0.59 -55.07 24.27
C ASN A 211 -2.04 -55.02 23.76
N SER A 212 -2.92 -54.29 24.44
CA SER A 212 -4.35 -54.22 24.15
C SER A 212 -4.70 -53.51 22.85
N ASP A 213 -3.72 -53.05 22.08
CA ASP A 213 -3.96 -52.41 20.79
C ASP A 213 -2.72 -52.52 19.89
N GLU A 214 -2.86 -53.25 18.77
CA GLU A 214 -1.86 -53.29 17.70
C GLU A 214 -1.53 -51.88 17.14
N SER A 215 -2.35 -50.86 17.45
CA SER A 215 -2.12 -49.44 17.13
C SER A 215 -1.04 -48.75 17.95
N ARG A 216 -0.72 -49.26 19.14
CA ARG A 216 0.22 -48.61 20.07
C ARG A 216 1.68 -48.98 19.82
N GLN A 217 1.96 -50.15 19.25
CA GLN A 217 3.30 -50.74 19.38
C GLN A 217 4.38 -50.23 18.41
N VAL A 218 4.07 -49.48 17.34
CA VAL A 218 5.11 -49.11 16.36
C VAL A 218 5.01 -47.66 15.89
N THR A 219 6.08 -46.90 16.10
CA THR A 219 6.37 -45.65 15.39
C THR A 219 6.77 -45.99 13.95
N LEU A 220 6.10 -45.42 12.94
CA LEU A 220 6.35 -45.73 11.53
C LEU A 220 7.74 -45.26 11.03
N ARG A 221 8.51 -44.52 11.83
CA ARG A 221 9.93 -44.23 11.62
C ARG A 221 10.70 -44.27 12.95
N PRO A 222 11.99 -44.67 12.94
CA PRO A 222 12.89 -44.45 14.07
C PRO A 222 13.10 -42.96 14.31
N ALA A 223 13.26 -42.56 15.57
CA ALA A 223 13.40 -41.16 15.98
C ALA A 223 14.69 -40.48 15.47
N ASP A 224 15.60 -41.26 14.88
CA ASP A 224 16.96 -40.84 14.53
C ASP A 224 17.08 -40.13 13.17
N ILE A 225 15.96 -39.80 12.51
CA ILE A 225 15.96 -39.10 11.21
C ILE A 225 15.40 -37.70 11.41
N ASN A 226 16.23 -36.81 11.96
CA ASN A 226 16.13 -35.36 11.83
C ASN A 226 17.52 -34.80 11.57
#